data_AF-A0A251SQJ4-F1
#
_entry.id   AF-A0A251SQJ4-F1
#
_cell.length_a   1.000
_cell.length_b   1.000
_cell.length_c   1.000
_cell.angle_alpha   90.00
_cell.angle_beta   90.00
_cell.angle_gamma   90.00
#
_symmetry.space_group_name_H-M   'P 1'
#
loop_
_entity.id
_entity.type
_entity.pdbx_description
1 polymer ?
#
loop_
_entity_poly.entity_id
_entity_poly.type
_entity_poly.pdbx_seq_one_letter_code
_entity_poly.pdbx_strand_id
1 'polypeptide(L)' 'MLDQIPLEIQSEIMKRLPVKSLIQFRSVCKSWNSLIESPDFIAHYSSQQQHLLVRFPRLVELK' A
#
# COMPACT_ATOMS: atom_id res chain seq x y z
N MET A 1 12.04 -14.24 -3.20
CA MET A 1 10.91 -15.21 -3.29
C MET A 1 9.65 -14.58 -3.93
N LEU A 2 9.40 -13.28 -3.72
CA LEU A 2 8.39 -12.50 -4.48
C LEU A 2 8.95 -11.87 -5.76
N ASP A 3 10.27 -11.85 -5.93
CA ASP A 3 10.98 -11.27 -7.09
C ASP A 3 10.65 -11.96 -8.43
N GLN A 4 10.06 -13.16 -8.38
CA GLN A 4 9.59 -13.89 -9.56
C GLN A 4 8.13 -13.60 -9.92
N ILE A 5 7.41 -12.85 -9.08
CA ILE A 5 6.02 -12.47 -9.31
C ILE A 5 5.99 -11.07 -9.95
N PRO A 6 5.23 -10.84 -11.03
CA PRO A 6 5.09 -9.50 -11.61
C PRO A 6 4.57 -8.47 -10.61
N LEU A 7 5.05 -7.23 -10.69
CA LEU A 7 4.68 -6.15 -9.76
C LEU A 7 3.16 -5.89 -9.72
N GLU A 8 2.45 -6.06 -10.83
CA GLU A 8 0.99 -5.96 -10.86
C GLU A 8 0.31 -6.96 -9.92
N ILE A 9 0.74 -8.22 -9.94
CA ILE A 9 0.18 -9.26 -9.07
C ILE A 9 0.53 -8.98 -7.61
N GLN A 10 1.76 -8.52 -7.35
CA GLN A 10 2.16 -8.08 -6.02
C GLN A 10 1.25 -6.93 -5.53
N SER A 11 0.89 -6.01 -6.43
CA SER A 11 0.00 -4.89 -6.11
C SER A 11 -1.42 -5.34 -5.74
N GLU A 12 -1.98 -6.31 -6.47
CA GLU A 12 -3.29 -6.87 -6.19
C GLU A 12 -3.31 -7.63 -4.85
N ILE A 13 -2.22 -8.33 -4.51
CA ILE A 13 -2.07 -8.94 -3.18
C ILE A 13 -2.03 -7.85 -2.11
N MET A 14 -1.22 -6.82 -2.31
CA MET A 14 -1.07 -5.72 -1.34
C MET A 14 -2.39 -4.99 -1.11
N LYS A 15 -3.20 -4.73 -2.15
CA LYS A 15 -4.54 -4.12 -2.05
C LYS A 15 -5.54 -4.88 -1.16
N ARG A 16 -5.30 -6.17 -0.92
CA ARG A 16 -6.14 -7.02 -0.07
C ARG A 16 -5.68 -7.07 1.38
N LEU A 17 -4.52 -6.50 1.70
CA LEU A 17 -3.94 -6.55 3.03
C LEU A 17 -4.45 -5.40 3.92
N PRO A 18 -4.45 -5.59 5.25
CA PRO A 18 -4.74 -4.50 6.17
C PRO A 18 -3.63 -3.44 6.15
N VAL A 19 -4.02 -2.18 6.39
CA VAL A 19 -3.12 -1.02 6.38
C VAL A 19 -1.87 -1.19 7.26
N LYS A 20 -2.00 -1.84 8.43
CA LYS A 20 -0.87 -2.09 9.33
C LYS A 20 0.24 -2.94 8.72
N SER A 21 -0.12 -3.91 7.88
CA SER A 21 0.86 -4.75 7.17
C SER A 21 1.55 -3.95 6.07
N LEU A 22 0.80 -3.11 5.36
CA LEU A 22 1.35 -2.26 4.30
C LEU A 22 2.37 -1.26 4.82
N ILE A 23 2.15 -0.66 5.98
CA ILE A 23 3.12 0.25 6.60
C ILE A 23 4.46 -0.47 6.86
N GLN A 24 4.43 -1.74 7.26
CA GLN A 24 5.66 -2.54 7.43
C GLN A 24 6.29 -2.90 6.09
N PHE A 25 5.49 -3.10 5.03
CA PHE A 25 6.00 -3.46 3.70
C PHE A 25 6.78 -2.33 3.02
N ARG A 26 6.57 -1.08 3.44
CA ARG A 26 7.37 0.06 3.00
C ARG A 26 8.86 -0.10 3.29
N SER A 27 9.23 -0.79 4.38
CA SER A 27 10.64 -1.02 4.72
C SER A 27 11.27 -2.23 4.03
N VAL A 28 10.51 -3.00 3.24
CA VAL A 28 11.01 -4.22 2.59
C VAL A 28 11.80 -3.89 1.33
N CYS A 29 11.24 -3.06 0.43
CA CYS A 29 11.93 -2.63 -0.78
C CYS A 29 11.38 -1.31 -1.33
N LYS A 30 12.18 -0.63 -2.16
CA LYS A 30 11.80 0.66 -2.77
C LYS A 30 10.57 0.55 -3.68
N SER A 31 10.45 -0.54 -4.43
CA SER A 31 9.31 -0.76 -5.34
C SER A 31 7.99 -0.84 -4.58
N TRP A 32 7.98 -1.51 -3.42
CA TRP A 32 6.79 -1.60 -2.57
C TRP A 32 6.48 -0.27 -1.90
N ASN A 33 7.50 0.47 -1.44
CA ASN A 33 7.27 1.80 -0.91
C ASN A 33 6.61 2.72 -1.95
N SER A 34 7.17 2.77 -3.17
CA SER A 34 6.65 3.58 -4.26
C SER A 34 5.25 3.17 -4.69
N LEU A 35 4.93 1.87 -4.65
CA LEU A 35 3.59 1.38 -4.96
C LEU A 35 2.58 1.81 -3.90
N ILE A 36 2.92 1.70 -2.61
CA ILE A 36 2.02 2.06 -1.50
C ILE A 36 1.80 3.58 -1.44
N GLU A 37 2.79 4.37 -1.83
CA GLU A 37 2.71 5.83 -1.92
C GLU A 37 2.05 6.32 -3.22
N SER A 38 1.74 5.42 -4.16
CA SER A 38 1.09 5.78 -5.41
C SER A 38 -0.33 6.31 -5.17
N PRO A 39 -0.74 7.41 -5.83
CA PRO A 39 -2.08 7.95 -5.71
C PRO A 39 -3.17 6.93 -6.09
N ASP A 40 -2.93 6.07 -7.08
CA ASP A 40 -3.86 4.99 -7.44
C ASP A 40 -4.09 4.01 -6.29
N PHE A 41 -3.02 3.65 -5.57
CA PHE A 41 -3.09 2.74 -4.44
C PHE A 41 -3.84 3.38 -3.27
N ILE A 42 -3.54 4.65 -2.97
CA ILE A 42 -4.21 5.43 -1.91
C ILE A 42 -5.69 5.62 -2.24
N ALA A 43 -6.03 5.96 -3.49
CA ALA A 43 -7.42 6.13 -3.93
C ALA A 43 -8.21 4.83 -3.80
N HIS A 44 -7.62 3.69 -4.16
CA HIS A 44 -8.22 2.37 -3.99
C HIS A 44 -8.56 2.10 -2.52
N TYR A 45 -7.62 2.35 -1.60
CA TYR A 45 -7.85 2.18 -0.17
C TYR A 45 -8.85 3.17 0.42
N SER A 46 -8.87 4.41 -0.06
CA SER A 46 -9.81 5.42 0.39
C SER A 46 -11.25 5.11 -0.03
N SER A 47 -11.44 4.50 -1.21
CA SER A 47 -12.75 4.10 -1.73
C SER A 47 -13.26 2.81 -1.10
N GLN A 48 -12.39 1.80 -0.93
CA GLN A 48 -12.78 0.48 -0.41
C GLN A 48 -12.82 0.41 1.13
N GLN A 49 -12.00 1.21 1.82
CA GLN A 49 -11.83 1.12 3.28
C GLN A 49 -12.08 2.48 3.96
N GLN A 50 -13.31 2.99 3.81
CA GLN A 50 -13.77 4.31 4.30
C GLN A 50 -13.57 4.59 5.80
N HIS A 51 -13.03 3.65 6.59
CA HIS A 51 -12.80 3.79 8.03
C HIS A 51 -11.32 3.73 8.44
N LEU A 52 -10.41 3.36 7.53
CA LEU A 52 -9.04 3.02 7.90
C LEU A 52 -8.03 4.14 7.63
N LEU A 53 -8.26 5.00 6.62
CA LEU A 53 -7.38 6.15 6.38
C LEU A 53 -7.60 7.31 7.36
N VAL A 54 -8.78 7.41 7.99
CA VAL A 54 -9.01 8.38 9.10
C VAL A 54 -8.09 8.07 10.30
N ARG A 55 -7.65 6.81 10.45
CA ARG A 55 -6.88 6.35 11.61
C ARG A 55 -5.35 6.29 11.37
N PHE A 56 -4.90 6.39 10.13
CA PHE A 56 -3.46 6.32 9.78
C PHE A 56 -3.02 7.54 8.96
N PRO A 57 -2.96 8.75 9.56
CA PRO A 57 -2.53 9.98 8.88
C PRO A 57 -1.12 9.88 8.28
N ARG A 58 -0.26 9.00 8.82
CA ARG A 58 1.09 8.72 8.28
C ARG A 58 1.14 8.21 6.83
N LEU A 59 0.03 7.74 6.27
CA LEU A 59 -0.02 7.40 4.84
C LEU A 59 -0.26 8.62 3.95
N VAL A 60 -0.88 9.68 4.48
CA VAL A 60 -1.27 10.89 3.74
C VAL A 60 -0.22 12.02 3.91
N GLU A 61 0.55 12.00 5.01
CA GLU A 61 1.54 13.05 5.33
C GLU A 61 2.92 12.87 4.67
N LEU A 62 3.14 11.86 3.84
CA LEU A 62 4.37 11.74 3.05
C LEU A 62 4.23 12.58 1.78
N LYS A 63 4.52 13.87 1.93
CA LYS A 63 4.71 14.82 0.82
C LYS A 63 6.19 15.19 0.73
#